data_AF-A0AAW9HVN4-F1
#
_entry.id   AF-A0AAW9HVN4-F1
#
_cell.length_a   1.000
_cell.length_b   1.000
_cell.length_c   1.000
_cell.angle_alpha   90.00
_cell.angle_beta   90.00
_cell.angle_gamma   90.00
#
_symmetry.space_group_name_H-M   'P 1'
#
loop_
_entity.id
_entity.type
_entity.pdbx_description
1 polymer ?
#
loop_
_entity_poly.entity_id
_entity_poly.type
_entity_poly.pdbx_seq_one_letter_code
_entity_poly.pdbx_strand_id
1 'polypeptide(L)'
;TETITPELALHAYWAVDAQALRIEGIEEGGIDRLADNAQLPAGPFEELAGQTVDRFYPFAGDIVLVDAGGHRKITLRSEESDKSVVW
;
A
#
# COMPACT_ATOMS: atom_id res chain seq x y z
N THR A 1 31.26 -7.77 17.96
CA THR A 1 29.90 -8.23 17.63
C THR A 1 29.38 -7.32 16.55
N GLU A 2 28.97 -7.88 15.42
CA GLU A 2 28.38 -7.11 14.32
C GLU A 2 26.95 -6.73 14.71
N THR A 3 26.58 -5.47 14.53
CA THR A 3 25.21 -5.00 14.76
C THR A 3 24.39 -5.36 13.54
N ILE A 4 23.37 -6.20 13.72
CA ILE A 4 22.40 -6.54 12.68
C ILE A 4 21.19 -5.60 12.83
N THR A 5 20.82 -4.90 11.77
CA THR A 5 19.58 -4.12 11.70
C THR A 5 18.55 -4.92 10.90
N PRO A 6 17.51 -5.49 11.54
CA PRO A 6 16.48 -6.23 10.83
C PRO A 6 15.53 -5.29 10.07
N GLU A 7 15.00 -5.76 8.95
CA GLU A 7 13.81 -5.19 8.32
C GLU A 7 12.56 -5.86 8.92
N LEU A 8 11.55 -5.07 9.25
CA LEU A 8 10.30 -5.54 9.87
C LEU A 8 9.11 -5.11 9.02
N ALA A 9 8.11 -5.98 8.92
CA ALA A 9 6.87 -5.69 8.20
C ALA A 9 5.68 -6.39 8.88
N LEU A 10 4.52 -5.74 8.83
CA LEU A 10 3.23 -6.34 9.17
C LEU A 10 2.46 -6.61 7.89
N HIS A 11 2.35 -7.88 7.49
CA HIS A 11 1.67 -8.27 6.26
C HIS A 11 0.17 -8.48 6.50
N ALA A 12 -0.55 -7.40 6.79
CA ALA A 12 -1.98 -7.46 7.13
C ALA A 12 -2.86 -7.75 5.91
N TYR A 13 -3.89 -8.58 6.12
CA TYR A 13 -4.90 -8.91 5.11
C TYR A 13 -6.24 -8.33 5.48
N TRP A 14 -6.82 -7.55 4.56
CA TRP A 14 -8.13 -6.92 4.77
C TRP A 14 -9.21 -7.63 3.97
N ALA A 15 -10.30 -8.00 4.65
CA ALA A 15 -11.47 -8.59 4.00
C ALA A 15 -12.33 -7.47 3.37
N VAL A 16 -12.05 -7.12 2.12
CA VAL A 16 -12.73 -6.06 1.34
C VAL A 16 -13.11 -6.57 -0.05
N ASP A 17 -14.06 -5.92 -0.71
CA ASP A 17 -14.26 -6.09 -2.15
C ASP A 17 -13.29 -5.19 -2.91
N ALA A 18 -12.28 -5.78 -3.55
CA ALA A 18 -11.23 -5.05 -4.26
C ALA A 18 -11.81 -4.14 -5.37
N GLN A 19 -12.89 -4.55 -6.06
CA GLN A 19 -13.48 -3.74 -7.14
C GLN A 19 -14.20 -2.49 -6.62
N ALA A 20 -14.55 -2.49 -5.34
CA ALA A 20 -15.19 -1.37 -4.64
C ALA A 20 -14.24 -0.68 -3.66
N LEU A 21 -12.93 -0.94 -3.77
CA LEU A 21 -11.90 -0.39 -2.91
C LEU A 21 -11.22 0.80 -3.57
N ARG A 22 -11.05 1.88 -2.80
CA ARG A 22 -10.11 2.96 -3.14
C ARG A 22 -9.09 3.12 -2.03
N ILE A 23 -7.83 3.31 -2.42
CA ILE A 23 -6.72 3.51 -1.48
C ILE A 23 -6.29 4.98 -1.58
N GLU A 24 -6.25 5.66 -0.43
CA GLU A 24 -5.77 7.03 -0.28
C GLU A 24 -4.48 7.04 0.58
N GLY A 25 -3.62 8.02 0.41
CA GLY A 25 -2.41 8.22 1.23
C GLY A 25 -1.13 7.56 0.68
N ILE A 26 -1.14 7.15 -0.59
CA ILE A 26 0.02 6.55 -1.29
C ILE A 26 0.36 7.27 -2.61
N GLU A 27 0.02 8.55 -2.72
CA GLU A 27 0.06 9.31 -3.96
C GLU A 27 1.45 9.79 -4.39
N GLU A 28 2.50 9.55 -3.59
CA GLU A 28 3.87 9.99 -3.90
C GLU A 28 4.55 9.16 -5.01
N GLY A 29 3.89 8.11 -5.49
CA GLY A 29 4.48 7.14 -6.41
C GLY A 29 5.18 6.00 -5.66
N GLY A 30 5.70 5.04 -6.41
CA GLY A 30 6.18 3.79 -5.83
C GLY A 30 7.01 2.96 -6.78
N ILE A 31 7.20 1.69 -6.45
CA ILE A 31 7.99 0.73 -7.23
C ILE A 31 7.11 -0.48 -7.54
N ASP A 32 6.96 -0.80 -8.82
CA ASP A 32 6.29 -2.02 -9.26
C ASP A 32 7.26 -3.20 -9.31
N ARG A 33 7.07 -4.15 -8.39
CA ARG A 33 7.95 -5.31 -8.24
C ARG A 33 7.75 -6.34 -9.34
N LEU A 34 6.63 -6.29 -10.06
CA LEU A 34 6.32 -7.20 -11.18
C LEU A 34 6.86 -6.69 -12.51
N ALA A 35 7.20 -5.40 -12.59
CA ALA A 35 7.71 -4.75 -13.79
C ALA A 35 9.19 -4.33 -13.64
N ASP A 36 10.07 -5.26 -13.27
CA ASP A 36 11.52 -5.02 -13.12
C ASP A 36 11.88 -3.83 -12.20
N ASN A 37 11.08 -3.60 -11.15
CA ASN A 37 11.21 -2.45 -10.25
C ASN A 37 11.04 -1.09 -10.94
N ALA A 38 10.18 -1.03 -11.97
CA ALA A 38 9.80 0.21 -12.61
C ALA A 38 9.24 1.21 -11.60
N GLN A 39 9.62 2.49 -11.78
CA GLN A 39 9.10 3.58 -10.97
C GLN A 39 7.67 3.92 -11.42
N LEU A 40 6.77 4.03 -10.46
CA LEU A 40 5.41 4.49 -10.66
C LEU A 40 5.36 6.01 -10.48
N PRO A 41 4.66 6.74 -11.34
CA PRO A 41 4.50 8.18 -11.17
C PRO A 41 3.69 8.49 -9.91
N ALA A 42 3.89 9.70 -9.38
CA ALA A 42 3.00 10.26 -8.36
C ALA A 42 1.57 10.44 -8.93
N GLY A 43 0.58 10.27 -8.08
CA GLY A 43 -0.84 10.33 -8.44
C GLY A 43 -1.70 9.39 -7.60
N PRO A 44 -3.03 9.49 -7.70
CA PRO A 44 -3.94 8.57 -7.02
C PRO A 44 -3.67 7.12 -7.43
N PHE A 45 -3.80 6.21 -6.47
CA PHE A 45 -3.77 4.78 -6.76
C PHE A 45 -4.91 4.41 -7.71
N GLU A 46 -4.63 3.58 -8.72
CA GLU A 46 -5.64 3.22 -9.71
C GLU A 46 -6.72 2.30 -9.15
N GLU A 47 -7.85 2.20 -9.85
CA GLU A 47 -8.88 1.24 -9.53
C GLU A 47 -8.37 -0.20 -9.72
N LEU A 48 -8.72 -1.08 -8.78
CA LEU A 48 -8.43 -2.52 -8.88
C LEU A 48 -9.47 -3.19 -9.77
N ALA A 49 -9.09 -3.47 -11.01
CA ALA A 49 -9.94 -4.07 -12.05
C ALA A 49 -9.58 -5.54 -12.35
N GLY A 50 -8.92 -6.23 -11.39
CA GLY A 50 -8.51 -7.64 -11.51
C GLY A 50 -7.05 -7.86 -11.91
N GLN A 51 -6.24 -6.81 -11.99
CA GLN A 51 -4.79 -6.93 -12.17
C GLN A 51 -4.11 -7.52 -10.92
N THR A 52 -2.97 -8.18 -11.12
CA THR A 52 -2.05 -8.53 -10.02
C THR A 52 -1.27 -7.28 -9.62
N VAL A 53 -1.13 -7.05 -8.31
CA VAL A 53 -0.40 -5.91 -7.75
C VAL A 53 0.65 -6.45 -6.78
N ASP A 54 1.87 -5.93 -6.88
CA ASP A 54 2.93 -6.09 -5.87
C ASP A 54 3.79 -4.83 -5.93
N ARG A 55 3.44 -3.84 -5.11
CA ARG A 55 3.95 -2.49 -5.25
C ARG A 55 4.30 -1.86 -3.92
N PHE A 56 5.45 -1.22 -3.90
CA PHE A 56 6.03 -0.62 -2.70
C PHE A 56 5.88 0.89 -2.80
N TYR A 57 5.31 1.52 -1.78
CA TYR A 57 5.10 2.96 -1.71
C TYR A 57 5.77 3.51 -0.44
N PRO A 58 6.20 4.79 -0.42
CA PRO A 58 6.54 5.48 0.83
C PRO A 58 5.36 5.49 1.80
N PHE A 59 5.62 5.36 3.09
CA PHE A 59 4.62 5.55 4.15
C PHE A 59 4.69 6.99 4.66
N ALA A 60 4.05 7.93 3.95
CA ALA A 60 4.15 9.36 4.24
C ALA A 60 3.21 9.85 5.36
N GLY A 61 2.35 8.97 5.89
CA GLY A 61 1.34 9.31 6.88
C GLY A 61 0.22 8.28 6.93
N ASP A 62 -1.00 8.72 7.21
CA ASP A 62 -2.14 7.81 7.26
C ASP A 62 -2.49 7.26 5.86
N ILE A 63 -2.68 5.95 5.77
CA ILE A 63 -3.27 5.30 4.59
C ILE A 63 -4.73 5.02 4.89
N VAL A 64 -5.63 5.32 3.96
CA VAL A 64 -7.07 5.08 4.13
C VAL A 64 -7.57 4.13 3.05
N LEU A 65 -8.12 3.01 3.49
CA LEU A 65 -8.88 2.11 2.63
C LEU A 65 -10.35 2.52 2.68
N VAL A 66 -10.86 3.02 1.56
CA VAL A 66 -12.28 3.36 1.38
C VAL A 66 -12.97 2.15 0.77
N ASP A 67 -13.56 1.31 1.63
CA ASP A 67 -14.26 0.07 1.29
C ASP A 67 -15.75 0.38 1.08
N ALA A 68 -16.12 0.69 -0.16
CA ALA A 68 -17.50 1.06 -0.48
C ALA A 68 -18.46 -0.14 -0.35
N GLY A 69 -18.01 -1.35 -0.68
CA GLY A 69 -18.79 -2.59 -0.53
C GLY A 69 -19.10 -2.94 0.92
N GLY A 70 -18.15 -2.67 1.83
CA GLY A 70 -18.32 -2.83 3.28
C GLY A 70 -18.86 -1.60 4.01
N HIS A 71 -19.17 -0.51 3.30
CA HIS A 71 -19.65 0.76 3.84
C HIS A 71 -18.82 1.32 5.01
N ARG A 72 -17.48 1.26 4.89
CA ARG A 72 -16.57 1.67 5.96
C ARG A 72 -15.29 2.29 5.42
N LYS A 73 -14.54 2.91 6.33
CA LYS A 73 -13.16 3.31 6.10
C LYS A 73 -12.26 2.61 7.11
N ILE A 74 -11.11 2.14 6.65
CA ILE A 74 -10.07 1.55 7.49
C ILE A 74 -8.86 2.47 7.38
N THR A 75 -8.49 3.11 8.49
CA THR A 75 -7.31 3.98 8.56
C THR A 75 -6.16 3.21 9.16
N LEU A 76 -5.02 3.20 8.45
CA LEU A 76 -3.77 2.64 8.92
C LEU A 76 -2.83 3.77 9.31
N ARG A 77 -2.25 3.65 10.51
CA ARG A 77 -1.22 4.55 11.01
C ARG A 77 -0.10 3.72 11.64
N SER A 78 1.13 4.04 11.30
CA SER A 78 2.32 3.39 11.83
C SER A 78 3.45 4.42 11.79
N GLU A 79 3.79 5.00 12.93
CA GLU A 79 4.75 6.11 13.00
C GLU A 79 6.19 5.65 12.71
N GLU A 80 6.46 4.36 12.91
CA GLU A 80 7.76 3.74 12.68
C GLU A 80 7.91 3.17 11.26
N SER A 81 6.83 3.09 10.48
CA SER A 81 6.89 2.60 9.11
C SER A 81 7.39 3.69 8.15
N ASP A 82 8.31 3.31 7.27
CA ASP A 82 8.80 4.15 6.17
C ASP A 82 8.24 3.71 4.80
N LYS A 83 7.65 2.51 4.73
CA LYS A 83 7.08 1.91 3.52
C LYS A 83 5.73 1.25 3.76
N SER A 84 4.90 1.26 2.73
CA SER A 84 3.71 0.43 2.58
C SER A 84 3.86 -0.50 1.37
N VAL A 85 3.16 -1.62 1.42
CA VAL A 85 3.06 -2.56 0.31
C VAL A 85 1.60 -2.80 -0.01
N VAL A 86 1.24 -2.69 -1.27
CA VAL A 86 -0.06 -3.13 -1.79
C VAL A 86 0.17 -4.43 -2.55
N TRP A 87 -0.54 -5.48 -2.12
CA TRP A 87 -0.47 -6.85 -2.65
C TRP A 87 -1.87 -7.44 -2.80
#